data_AF-A0A447UFE6-F1
#
_entry.id   AF-A0A447UFE6-F1
#
_cell.length_a   1.000
_cell.length_b   1.000
_cell.length_c   1.000
_cell.angle_alpha   90.00
_cell.angle_beta   90.00
_cell.angle_gamma   90.00
#
_symmetry.space_group_name_H-M   'P 1'
#
loop_
_entity.id
_entity.type
_entity.pdbx_description
1 polymer ?
#
loop_
_entity_poly.entity_id
_entity_poly.type
_entity_poly.pdbx_seq_one_letter_code
_entity_poly.pdbx_strand_id
1 'polypeptide(L)'
;MRSFSLPLPTVLSGFVAVLVGYASSAAIIWQAAIAAGASTGQIAGWMTALGIAMGVSTLALTLWYRAPVLTAWSTPGAALLVTGLQGLTLAEAIGVFIVANALIVLCGVTGLFARLMQVIPHSLAAAMLAGILLRFGLQAFGHLDGELFLCGSMLLAWFSAESAGAALCDYRRNGCRYSGCRHER
;
A
#
# COMPACT_ATOMS: atom_id res chain seq x y z
N MET A 1 -5.36 27.04 -22.58
CA MET A 1 -4.34 25.97 -22.49
C MET A 1 -3.69 26.10 -21.12
N ARG A 2 -3.94 25.19 -20.18
CA ARG A 2 -3.31 25.26 -18.85
C ARG A 2 -1.84 24.89 -19.02
N SER A 3 -0.94 25.83 -18.72
CA SER A 3 0.50 25.57 -18.75
C SER A 3 0.81 24.40 -17.82
N PHE A 4 1.27 23.28 -18.39
CA PHE A 4 1.89 22.18 -17.67
C PHE A 4 3.25 22.65 -17.15
N SER A 5 3.25 23.56 -16.18
CA SER A 5 4.42 23.67 -15.30
C SER A 5 4.33 22.44 -14.40
N LEU A 6 5.18 21.43 -14.66
CA LEU A 6 5.42 20.33 -13.73
C LEU A 6 6.47 20.83 -12.73
N PRO A 7 6.08 21.44 -11.60
CA PRO A 7 7.07 21.83 -10.61
C PRO A 7 7.77 20.55 -10.14
N LEU A 8 9.11 20.58 -10.14
CA LEU A 8 9.97 19.51 -9.63
C LEU A 8 9.45 18.89 -8.31
N PRO A 9 8.98 19.69 -7.32
CA PRO A 9 8.37 19.16 -6.09
C PRO A 9 7.19 18.19 -6.30
N THR A 10 6.33 18.42 -7.29
CA THR A 10 5.15 17.57 -7.55
C THR A 10 5.55 16.23 -8.17
N VAL A 11 6.54 16.23 -9.06
CA VAL A 11 7.10 15.00 -9.63
C VAL A 11 7.82 14.21 -8.54
N LEU A 12 8.64 14.87 -7.73
CA LEU A 12 9.33 14.27 -6.60
C LEU A 12 8.38 13.67 -5.57
N SER A 13 7.31 14.40 -5.18
CA SER A 13 6.33 13.88 -4.22
C SER A 13 5.59 12.66 -4.75
N GLY A 14 5.24 12.64 -6.04
CA GLY A 14 4.62 11.48 -6.69
C GLY A 14 5.56 10.27 -6.75
N PHE A 15 6.83 10.51 -7.11
CA PHE A 15 7.84 9.47 -7.16
C PHE A 15 8.12 8.84 -5.78
N VAL A 16 8.31 9.68 -4.76
CA VAL A 16 8.53 9.21 -3.37
C VAL A 16 7.30 8.45 -2.86
N ALA A 17 6.08 8.93 -3.12
CA ALA A 17 4.86 8.24 -2.72
C ALA A 17 4.75 6.84 -3.34
N VAL A 18 5.07 6.70 -4.64
CA VAL A 18 5.04 5.40 -5.33
C VAL A 18 6.15 4.48 -4.83
N LEU A 19 7.38 4.98 -4.65
CA LEU A 19 8.49 4.18 -4.12
C LEU A 19 8.19 3.64 -2.72
N VAL A 20 7.74 4.50 -1.81
CA VAL A 20 7.41 4.12 -0.44
C VAL A 20 6.22 3.16 -0.41
N GLY A 21 5.19 3.41 -1.21
CA GLY A 21 4.02 2.53 -1.30
C GLY A 21 4.33 1.14 -1.87
N TYR A 22 5.17 1.07 -2.90
CA TYR A 22 5.57 -0.18 -3.52
C TYR A 22 6.54 -0.97 -2.64
N ALA A 23 7.58 -0.32 -2.11
CA ALA A 23 8.59 -0.97 -1.28
C ALA A 23 8.02 -1.54 0.02
N SER A 24 7.08 -0.82 0.66
CA SER A 24 6.49 -1.25 1.93
C SER A 24 5.70 -2.55 1.84
N SER A 25 4.96 -2.75 0.75
CA SER A 25 4.09 -3.92 0.57
C SER A 25 4.79 -5.09 -0.14
N ALA A 26 5.78 -4.81 -1.00
CA ALA A 26 6.52 -5.83 -1.73
C ALA A 26 7.32 -6.78 -0.81
N ALA A 27 7.90 -6.27 0.28
CA ALA A 27 8.71 -7.09 1.20
C ALA A 27 7.91 -8.26 1.81
N ILE A 28 6.65 -8.01 2.21
CA ILE A 28 5.78 -9.02 2.82
C ILE A 28 5.42 -10.11 1.80
N ILE A 29 5.08 -9.71 0.57
CA ILE A 29 4.75 -10.65 -0.51
C ILE A 29 5.97 -11.47 -0.91
N TRP A 30 7.16 -10.87 -0.93
CA TRP A 30 8.40 -11.55 -1.24
C TRP A 30 8.68 -12.70 -0.26
N GLN A 31 8.56 -12.42 1.05
CA GLN A 31 8.75 -13.44 2.08
C GLN A 31 7.69 -14.54 1.99
N ALA A 32 6.42 -14.16 1.77
CA ALA A 32 5.33 -15.12 1.60
C ALA A 32 5.53 -16.03 0.36
N ALA A 33 6.01 -15.47 -0.75
CA ALA A 33 6.24 -16.22 -1.99
C ALA A 33 7.43 -17.18 -1.89
N ILE A 34 8.50 -16.79 -1.19
CA ILE A 34 9.62 -17.71 -0.88
C ILE A 34 9.13 -18.87 -0.02
N ALA A 35 8.32 -18.58 1.01
CA ALA A 35 7.73 -19.62 1.86
C ALA A 35 6.81 -20.58 1.09
N ALA A 36 6.21 -20.12 -0.02
CA ALA A 36 5.42 -20.93 -0.94
C ALA A 36 6.25 -21.72 -1.98
N GLY A 37 7.58 -21.60 -1.96
CA GLY A 37 8.48 -22.31 -2.87
C GLY A 37 8.67 -21.66 -4.25
N ALA A 38 8.30 -20.39 -4.43
CA ALA A 38 8.55 -19.67 -5.68
C ALA A 38 10.03 -19.28 -5.83
N SER A 39 10.56 -19.36 -7.06
CA SER A 39 11.94 -18.94 -7.34
C SER A 39 12.06 -17.41 -7.38
N THR A 40 13.23 -16.89 -6.99
CA THR A 40 13.52 -15.45 -7.00
C THR A 40 13.30 -14.79 -8.36
N GLY A 41 13.62 -15.49 -9.46
CA GLY A 41 13.40 -15.00 -10.82
C GLY A 41 11.91 -14.85 -11.17
N GLN A 42 11.07 -15.79 -10.72
CA GLN A 42 9.61 -15.71 -10.91
C GLN A 42 9.02 -14.55 -10.11
N ILE A 43 9.41 -14.39 -8.85
CA ILE A 43 8.93 -13.29 -8.00
C ILE A 43 9.31 -11.94 -8.61
N ALA A 44 10.57 -11.77 -9.04
CA ALA A 44 11.03 -10.54 -9.69
C ALA A 44 10.25 -10.23 -10.99
N GLY A 45 9.97 -11.26 -11.79
CA GLY A 45 9.15 -11.14 -13.00
C GLY A 45 7.71 -10.70 -12.70
N TRP A 46 7.07 -11.32 -11.71
CA TRP A 46 5.71 -10.96 -11.28
C TRP A 46 5.64 -9.55 -10.73
N MET A 47 6.61 -9.16 -9.90
CA MET A 47 6.72 -7.81 -9.33
C MET A 47 6.89 -6.75 -10.43
N THR A 48 7.75 -7.01 -11.42
CA THR A 48 7.95 -6.11 -12.56
C THR A 48 6.69 -5.98 -13.41
N ALA A 49 6.05 -7.10 -13.73
CA ALA A 49 4.80 -7.10 -14.50
C ALA A 49 3.69 -6.33 -13.77
N LEU A 50 3.60 -6.50 -12.44
CA LEU A 50 2.61 -5.83 -11.61
C LEU A 50 2.85 -4.32 -11.52
N GLY A 51 4.10 -3.89 -11.34
CA GLY A 51 4.46 -2.47 -11.36
C GLY A 51 4.11 -1.79 -12.68
N ILE A 52 4.40 -2.45 -13.82
CA ILE A 52 4.02 -1.95 -15.15
C ILE A 52 2.49 -1.91 -15.29
N ALA A 53 1.78 -2.97 -14.90
CA ALA A 53 0.33 -3.04 -15.01
C ALA A 53 -0.37 -1.93 -14.18
N MET A 54 0.05 -1.69 -12.94
CA MET A 54 -0.48 -0.62 -12.11
C MET A 54 -0.12 0.77 -12.65
N GLY A 55 1.11 0.98 -13.10
CA GLY A 55 1.52 2.25 -13.71
C GLY A 55 0.71 2.59 -14.96
N VAL A 56 0.56 1.62 -15.86
CA VAL A 56 -0.21 1.78 -17.10
C VAL A 56 -1.69 1.99 -16.82
N SER A 57 -2.29 1.21 -15.90
CA SER A 57 -3.72 1.35 -15.57
C SER A 57 -4.03 2.65 -14.83
N THR A 58 -3.19 3.06 -13.87
CA THR A 58 -3.24 4.38 -13.22
C THR A 58 -3.19 5.50 -14.25
N LEU A 59 -2.24 5.44 -15.18
CA LEU A 59 -2.10 6.45 -16.24
C LEU A 59 -3.32 6.47 -17.17
N ALA A 60 -3.76 5.31 -17.65
CA ALA A 60 -4.90 5.18 -18.56
C ALA A 60 -6.19 5.69 -17.91
N LEU A 61 -6.48 5.28 -16.67
CA LEU A 61 -7.67 5.71 -15.93
C LEU A 61 -7.62 7.20 -15.60
N THR A 62 -6.46 7.71 -15.20
CA THR A 62 -6.30 9.15 -14.91
C THR A 62 -6.55 10.00 -16.15
N LEU A 63 -6.05 9.57 -17.32
CA LEU A 63 -6.29 10.27 -18.58
C LEU A 63 -7.75 10.17 -19.03
N TRP A 64 -8.39 9.01 -18.83
CA TRP A 64 -9.77 8.78 -19.26
C TRP A 64 -10.79 9.51 -18.38
N TYR A 65 -10.69 9.38 -17.05
CA TYR A 65 -11.59 10.02 -16.09
C TYR A 65 -11.23 11.49 -15.81
N ARG A 66 -10.07 11.96 -16.30
CA ARG A 66 -9.53 13.31 -16.02
C ARG A 66 -9.48 13.63 -14.53
N ALA A 67 -9.28 12.61 -13.70
CA ALA A 67 -9.21 12.67 -12.25
C ALA A 67 -8.00 11.84 -11.79
N PRO A 68 -7.32 12.19 -10.68
CA PRO A 68 -6.19 11.41 -10.17
C PRO A 68 -6.68 10.05 -9.65
N VAL A 69 -6.61 9.01 -10.47
CA VAL A 69 -7.04 7.66 -10.16
C VAL A 69 -5.81 6.81 -9.88
N LEU A 70 -5.69 6.29 -8.66
CA LEU A 70 -4.60 5.40 -8.26
C LEU A 70 -5.10 3.95 -8.24
N THR A 71 -4.49 3.09 -9.05
CA THR A 71 -4.77 1.65 -9.00
C THR A 71 -3.96 1.01 -7.89
N ALA A 72 -4.65 0.42 -6.92
CA ALA A 72 -4.02 -0.33 -5.84
C ALA A 72 -4.11 -1.84 -6.09
N TRP A 73 -3.14 -2.58 -5.60
CA TRP A 73 -3.19 -4.04 -5.48
C TRP A 73 -3.71 -4.48 -4.11
N SER A 74 -4.22 -5.71 -4.03
CA SER A 74 -4.65 -6.31 -2.76
C SER A 74 -3.53 -7.16 -2.16
N THR A 75 -2.60 -6.50 -1.45
CA THR A 75 -1.58 -7.18 -0.62
C THR A 75 -2.19 -8.22 0.34
N PRO A 76 -3.27 -7.92 1.10
CA PRO A 76 -3.91 -8.93 1.95
C PRO A 76 -4.55 -10.07 1.15
N GLY A 77 -5.05 -9.82 -0.08
CA GLY A 77 -5.60 -10.88 -0.94
C GLY A 77 -4.54 -11.89 -1.38
N ALA A 78 -3.35 -11.41 -1.78
CA ALA A 78 -2.23 -12.28 -2.13
C ALA A 78 -1.71 -13.06 -0.92
N ALA A 79 -1.62 -12.43 0.25
CA ALA A 79 -1.22 -13.10 1.49
C ALA A 79 -2.24 -14.19 1.91
N LEU A 80 -3.54 -13.90 1.85
CA LEU A 80 -4.60 -14.87 2.14
C LEU A 80 -4.52 -16.06 1.18
N LEU A 81 -4.31 -15.81 -0.11
CA LEU A 81 -4.15 -16.85 -1.12
C LEU A 81 -2.98 -17.78 -0.76
N VAL A 82 -1.79 -17.23 -0.50
CA VAL A 82 -0.61 -18.02 -0.10
C VAL A 82 -0.90 -18.89 1.13
N THR A 83 -1.59 -18.34 2.14
CA THR A 83 -1.93 -19.11 3.35
C THR A 83 -3.05 -20.13 3.16
N GLY A 84 -3.95 -19.94 2.19
CA GLY A 84 -5.09 -20.81 1.92
C GLY A 84 -4.79 -21.98 0.98
N LEU A 85 -3.63 -21.96 0.32
CA LEU A 85 -3.20 -22.97 -0.66
C LEU A 85 -2.26 -24.04 -0.09
N GLN A 86 -2.23 -24.22 1.24
CA GLN A 86 -1.45 -25.29 1.87
C GLN A 86 -1.85 -26.66 1.29
N GLY A 87 -0.94 -27.28 0.53
CA GLY A 87 -1.14 -28.60 -0.10
C GLY A 87 -1.46 -28.59 -1.60
N LEU A 88 -1.58 -27.42 -2.25
CA LEU A 88 -1.85 -27.28 -3.68
C LEU A 88 -0.60 -26.84 -4.46
N THR A 89 -0.56 -27.13 -5.76
CA THR A 89 0.54 -26.74 -6.64
C THR A 89 0.49 -25.26 -6.99
N LEU A 90 1.64 -24.68 -7.37
CA LEU A 90 1.73 -23.28 -7.81
C LEU A 90 0.81 -22.97 -9.01
N ALA A 91 0.60 -23.95 -9.89
CA ALA A 91 -0.27 -23.80 -11.06
C ALA A 91 -1.75 -23.64 -10.66
N GLU A 92 -2.21 -24.41 -9.69
CA GLU A 92 -3.57 -24.31 -9.14
C GLU A 92 -3.76 -22.96 -8.42
N ALA A 93 -2.74 -22.49 -7.70
CA ALA A 93 -2.73 -21.16 -7.07
C ALA A 93 -2.99 -20.04 -8.09
N ILE A 94 -2.28 -20.08 -9.21
CA ILE A 94 -2.40 -19.10 -10.30
C ILE A 94 -3.79 -19.21 -10.94
N GLY A 95 -4.31 -20.44 -11.15
CA GLY A 95 -5.64 -20.67 -11.69
C GLY A 95 -6.74 -20.06 -10.82
N VAL A 96 -6.72 -20.33 -9.51
CA VAL A 96 -7.65 -19.75 -8.54
C VAL A 96 -7.53 -18.22 -8.51
N PHE A 97 -6.31 -17.69 -8.55
CA PHE A 97 -6.09 -16.24 -8.60
C PHE A 97 -6.72 -15.60 -9.84
N ILE A 98 -6.53 -16.17 -11.02
CA ILE A 98 -7.11 -15.65 -12.28
C ILE A 98 -8.64 -15.67 -12.20
N VAL A 99 -9.23 -16.78 -11.75
CA VAL A 99 -10.69 -16.90 -11.60
C VAL A 99 -11.23 -15.89 -10.58
N ALA A 100 -10.58 -15.74 -9.43
CA ALA A 100 -10.98 -14.77 -8.41
C ALA A 100 -10.91 -13.32 -8.95
N ASN A 101 -9.87 -12.96 -9.69
CA ASN A 101 -9.76 -11.63 -10.30
C ASN A 101 -10.80 -11.41 -11.40
N ALA A 102 -11.11 -12.43 -12.21
CA ALA A 102 -12.19 -12.34 -13.20
C ALA A 102 -13.54 -12.08 -12.54
N LEU A 103 -13.83 -12.75 -11.42
CA LEU A 103 -15.03 -12.51 -10.62
C LEU A 103 -15.04 -11.10 -10.00
N ILE A 104 -13.89 -10.61 -9.50
CA ILE A 104 -13.78 -9.24 -8.99
C ILE A 104 -14.08 -8.21 -10.08
N VAL A 105 -13.53 -8.39 -11.29
CA VAL A 105 -13.81 -7.51 -12.44
C VAL A 105 -15.28 -7.56 -12.80
N LEU A 106 -15.89 -8.75 -12.85
CA LEU A 106 -17.31 -8.91 -13.12
C LEU A 106 -18.18 -8.19 -12.06
N CYS A 107 -17.84 -8.33 -10.78
CA CYS A 107 -18.50 -7.61 -9.68
C CYS A 107 -18.33 -6.08 -9.78
N GLY A 108 -17.18 -5.62 -10.27
CA GLY A 108 -16.90 -4.21 -10.53
C GLY A 108 -17.73 -3.65 -11.68
N VAL A 109 -17.75 -4.35 -12.83
CA VAL A 109 -18.51 -3.94 -14.03
C VAL A 109 -20.02 -3.97 -13.79
N THR A 110 -20.51 -4.92 -13.00
CA THR A 110 -21.94 -4.98 -12.62
C THR A 110 -22.36 -3.92 -11.60
N GLY A 111 -21.40 -3.20 -11.00
CA GLY A 111 -21.68 -2.21 -9.95
C GLY A 111 -22.22 -2.81 -8.65
N LEU A 112 -22.19 -4.15 -8.51
CA LEU A 112 -22.71 -4.86 -7.35
C LEU A 112 -21.94 -4.45 -6.09
N PHE A 113 -20.63 -4.29 -6.21
CA PHE A 113 -19.78 -3.83 -5.11
C PHE A 113 -20.14 -2.41 -4.66
N ALA A 114 -20.40 -1.49 -5.59
CA ALA A 114 -20.78 -0.12 -5.26
C ALA A 114 -22.12 -0.07 -4.50
N ARG A 115 -23.09 -0.89 -4.90
CA ARG A 115 -24.38 -1.02 -4.18
C ARG A 115 -24.20 -1.63 -2.79
N LEU A 116 -23.36 -2.66 -2.66
CA LEU A 116 -23.10 -3.30 -1.38
C LEU A 116 -22.41 -2.34 -0.40
N MET A 117 -21.48 -1.51 -0.89
CA MET A 117 -20.78 -0.50 -0.09
C MET A 117 -21.73 0.58 0.47
N GLN A 118 -22.90 0.82 -0.16
CA GLN A 118 -23.91 1.72 0.39
C GLN A 118 -24.67 1.13 1.59
N VAL A 119 -24.66 -0.20 1.75
CA VAL A 119 -25.34 -0.90 2.85
C VAL A 119 -24.39 -1.17 4.02
N ILE A 120 -23.10 -1.39 3.73
CA ILE A 120 -22.10 -1.71 4.75
C ILE A 120 -21.74 -0.44 5.55
N PRO A 121 -21.94 -0.41 6.88
CA PRO A 121 -21.53 0.72 7.69
C PRO A 121 -20.01 0.82 7.74
N HIS A 122 -19.48 2.04 7.68
CA HIS A 122 -18.04 2.33 7.72
C HIS A 122 -17.30 1.66 8.90
N SER A 123 -17.99 1.48 10.03
CA SER A 123 -17.46 0.80 11.22
C SER A 123 -17.11 -0.67 10.96
N LEU A 124 -17.89 -1.37 10.15
CA LEU A 124 -17.65 -2.78 9.84
C LEU A 124 -16.46 -2.95 8.91
N ALA A 125 -16.32 -2.08 7.91
CA ALA A 125 -15.16 -2.05 7.04
C ALA A 125 -13.86 -1.77 7.82
N ALA A 126 -13.90 -0.80 8.75
CA ALA A 126 -12.77 -0.52 9.64
C ALA A 126 -12.45 -1.70 10.57
N ALA A 127 -13.46 -2.38 11.11
CA ALA A 127 -13.28 -3.57 11.94
C ALA A 127 -12.66 -4.75 11.16
N MET A 128 -13.10 -4.99 9.92
CA MET A 128 -12.52 -6.01 9.04
C MET A 128 -11.04 -5.74 8.76
N LEU A 129 -10.71 -4.48 8.45
CA LEU A 129 -9.33 -4.05 8.21
C LEU A 129 -8.49 -4.19 9.48
N ALA A 130 -9.01 -3.78 10.64
CA ALA A 130 -8.34 -3.95 11.93
C ALA A 130 -8.04 -5.41 12.26
N GLY A 131 -8.97 -6.33 12.00
CA GLY A 131 -8.76 -7.77 12.22
C GLY A 131 -7.62 -8.34 11.36
N ILE A 132 -7.55 -7.94 10.09
CA ILE A 132 -6.45 -8.34 9.19
C ILE A 132 -5.12 -7.77 9.67
N LEU A 133 -5.07 -6.47 9.99
CA LEU A 133 -3.85 -5.81 10.48
C LEU A 133 -3.38 -6.36 11.82
N LEU A 134 -4.30 -6.70 12.73
CA LEU A 134 -3.96 -7.29 14.03
C LEU A 134 -3.20 -8.60 13.85
N ARG A 135 -3.65 -9.46 12.92
CA ARG A 135 -2.97 -10.74 12.64
C ARG A 135 -1.57 -10.53 12.06
N PHE A 136 -1.42 -9.60 11.11
CA PHE A 136 -0.10 -9.24 10.58
C PHE A 136 0.82 -8.64 11.65
N GLY A 137 0.29 -7.76 12.51
CA GLY A 137 1.03 -7.18 13.62
C GLY A 137 1.52 -8.23 14.62
N LEU A 138 0.65 -9.16 15.01
CA LEU A 138 1.01 -10.28 15.90
C LEU A 138 2.07 -11.20 15.27
N GLN A 139 2.00 -11.47 13.96
CA GLN A 139 3.05 -12.22 13.26
C GLN A 139 4.40 -11.47 13.22
N ALA A 140 4.38 -10.15 13.13
CA ALA A 140 5.60 -9.34 13.22
C ALA A 140 6.25 -9.49 14.61
N PHE A 141 5.46 -9.55 15.69
CA PHE A 141 5.98 -9.77 17.04
C PHE A 141 6.59 -11.16 17.23
N GLY A 142 6.11 -12.19 16.53
CA GLY A 142 6.72 -13.52 16.55
C GLY A 142 8.17 -13.57 16.04
N HIS A 143 8.62 -12.54 15.31
CA HIS A 143 10.01 -12.44 14.85
C HIS A 143 10.93 -11.74 15.88
N LEU A 144 10.41 -11.21 16.99
CA LEU A 144 11.22 -10.55 18.02
C LEU A 144 12.13 -11.54 18.77
N ASP A 145 11.73 -12.80 18.90
CA ASP A 145 12.51 -13.81 19.65
C ASP A 145 13.90 -14.07 19.03
N GLY A 146 14.10 -13.77 17.74
CA GLY A 146 15.39 -13.97 17.05
C GLY A 146 16.19 -12.70 16.77
N GLU A 147 15.53 -11.56 16.55
CA GLU A 147 16.14 -10.33 16.00
C GLU A 147 15.84 -9.08 16.84
N LEU A 148 15.86 -9.24 18.17
CA LEU A 148 15.45 -8.22 19.13
C LEU A 148 16.26 -6.92 19.02
N PHE A 149 17.56 -7.02 18.67
CA PHE A 149 18.41 -5.85 18.41
C PHE A 149 18.00 -5.09 17.14
N LEU A 150 17.63 -5.80 16.07
CA LEU A 150 17.20 -5.19 14.81
C LEU A 150 15.84 -4.50 14.98
N CYS A 151 14.85 -5.21 15.54
CA CYS A 151 13.53 -4.66 15.81
C CYS A 151 13.58 -3.47 16.78
N GLY A 152 14.39 -3.56 17.85
CA GLY A 152 14.59 -2.48 18.81
C GLY A 152 15.20 -1.22 18.17
N SER A 153 16.22 -1.38 17.31
CA SER A 153 16.84 -0.24 16.62
C SER A 153 15.90 0.45 15.64
N MET A 154 15.05 -0.31 14.92
CA MET A 154 14.03 0.26 14.03
C MET A 154 12.97 1.04 14.79
N LEU A 155 12.50 0.55 15.95
CA LEU A 155 11.53 1.26 16.80
C LEU A 155 12.12 2.56 17.35
N LEU A 156 13.39 2.53 17.79
CA LEU A 156 14.09 3.72 18.26
C LEU A 156 14.30 4.75 17.13
N ALA A 157 14.68 4.29 15.93
CA ALA A 157 14.82 5.14 14.76
C ALA A 157 13.47 5.77 14.35
N TRP A 158 12.39 4.99 14.40
CA TRP A 158 11.04 5.48 14.11
C TRP A 158 10.59 6.53 15.14
N PHE A 159 10.76 6.25 16.43
CA PHE A 159 10.37 7.18 17.50
C PHE A 159 11.18 8.48 17.46
N SER A 160 12.48 8.39 17.18
CA SER A 160 13.33 9.57 17.00
C SER A 160 12.94 10.39 15.76
N ALA A 161 12.60 9.75 14.64
CA ALA A 161 12.09 10.43 13.45
C ALA A 161 10.72 11.11 13.69
N GLU A 162 9.79 10.43 14.37
CA GLU A 162 8.47 10.97 14.73
C GLU A 162 8.60 12.17 15.67
N SER A 163 9.45 12.06 16.71
CA SER A 163 9.70 13.14 17.66
C SER A 163 10.34 14.38 17.00
N ALA A 164 11.24 14.18 16.02
CA ALA A 164 11.83 15.26 15.25
C ALA A 164 10.83 15.90 14.28
N GLY A 165 9.98 15.09 13.63
CA GLY A 165 8.91 15.56 12.74
C GLY A 165 7.85 16.38 13.48
N ALA A 166 7.44 15.94 14.67
CA ALA A 166 6.55 16.69 15.55
C ALA A 166 7.17 18.03 15.98
N ALA A 167 8.45 18.03 16.35
CA ALA A 167 9.17 19.25 16.73
C ALA A 167 9.31 20.26 15.56
N LEU A 168 9.59 19.78 14.34
CA LEU A 168 9.67 20.61 13.13
C LEU A 168 8.29 21.16 12.70
N CYS A 169 7.24 20.34 12.83
CA CYS A 169 5.88 20.74 12.51
C CYS A 169 5.35 21.79 13.50
N ASP A 170 5.67 21.64 14.79
CA ASP A 170 5.35 22.62 15.83
C ASP A 170 6.15 23.94 15.62
N TYR A 171 7.44 23.86 15.31
CA TYR A 171 8.27 25.04 14.99
C TYR A 171 7.74 25.83 13.78
N ARG A 172 7.35 25.15 12.69
CA ARG A 172 6.80 25.81 11.49
C ARG A 172 5.42 26.43 11.74
N ARG A 173 4.57 25.77 12.53
CA ARG A 173 3.23 26.26 12.88
C ARG A 173 3.31 27.49 13.80
N ASN A 174 4.24 27.48 14.76
CA ASN A 174 4.48 28.63 15.63
C ASN A 174 5.19 29.78 14.89
N GLY A 175 6.12 29.50 13.98
CA GLY A 175 6.78 30.50 13.13
C GLY A 175 5.82 31.28 12.21
N CYS A 176 4.82 30.62 11.62
CA CYS A 176 3.76 31.29 10.84
C CYS A 176 2.85 32.17 11.71
N ARG A 177 2.67 31.84 13.00
CA ARG A 177 1.85 32.63 13.93
C ARG A 177 2.52 33.96 14.30
N TYR A 178 3.85 33.98 14.42
CA TYR A 178 4.62 35.20 14.72
C TYR A 178 4.85 36.12 13.51
N SER A 179 4.89 35.57 12.28
CA SER A 179 5.02 36.38 11.06
C SER A 179 3.70 36.99 10.59
N GLY A 180 2.55 36.39 10.90
CA GLY A 180 1.22 36.96 10.66
C GLY A 180 0.91 38.21 11.50
N CYS A 181 1.41 38.29 12.74
CA CYS A 181 1.20 39.45 13.63
C CYS A 181 2.06 40.68 13.30
N ARG A 182 3.00 40.60 12.34
CA ARG A 182 3.92 41.71 12.01
C ARG A 182 3.42 42.59 10.86
N HIS A 183 2.35 42.19 10.15
CA HIS A 183 1.79 42.97 9.04
C HIS A 183 0.50 43.76 9.37
N GLU A 184 0.01 43.67 10.62
CA GLU A 184 -1.19 44.39 11.11
C GLU A 184 -0.85 45.47 12.18
N ARG A 185 0.36 46.04 12.15
CA ARG A 185 0.68 47.26 12.91
C ARG A 185 1.26 48.34 12.02
#